data_AF-A0A524AKU7-F1
#
_entry.id   AF-A0A524AKU7-F1
#
_cell.length_a   1.000
_cell.length_b   1.000
_cell.length_c   1.000
_cell.angle_alpha   90.00
_cell.angle_beta   90.00
_cell.angle_gamma   90.00
#
_symmetry.space_group_name_H-M   'P 1'
#
loop_
_entity.id
_entity.type
_entity.pdbx_description
1 polymer ?
#
loop_
_entity_poly.entity_id
_entity_poly.type
_entity_poly.pdbx_seq_one_letter_code
_entity_poly.pdbx_strand_id
1 'polypeptide(L)'
;MCDRWGDHQNDVFVPNERVFMDGEWQFSRILVQRFAGYHRQSYGGCKVGVGDVLIGAAATATEYAGVAKASHVRRKLSEGVHLNETLYACGLGGTGDHDRPVERSGSKRNAGKTFGQHRVAGKNIVNYSRNFEESVTT
;
A
#
# COMPACT_ATOMS: atom_id res chain seq x y z
N MET A 1 2.78 42.42 4.14
CA MET A 1 3.01 41.76 2.86
C MET A 1 1.88 40.79 2.65
N CYS A 2 1.03 41.03 1.66
CA CYS A 2 0.03 40.07 1.19
C CYS A 2 0.49 39.81 -0.23
N ASP A 3 1.40 38.85 -0.36
CA ASP A 3 2.15 38.67 -1.60
C ASP A 3 1.19 38.09 -2.64
N ARG A 4 0.98 38.89 -3.68
CA ARG A 4 -0.02 38.67 -4.72
C ARG A 4 0.55 37.60 -5.66
N TRP A 5 0.25 36.34 -5.38
CA TRP A 5 0.62 35.20 -6.23
C TRP A 5 -0.15 35.29 -7.56
N GLY A 6 0.59 35.27 -8.67
CA GLY A 6 0.18 35.78 -9.98
C GLY A 6 -1.01 35.12 -10.70
N ASP A 7 -1.26 35.75 -11.84
CA ASP A 7 -2.20 35.48 -12.93
C ASP A 7 -2.48 34.00 -13.24
N HIS A 8 -3.78 33.72 -13.42
CA HIS A 8 -4.47 32.47 -13.81
C HIS A 8 -5.22 31.68 -12.74
N GLN A 9 -5.16 32.07 -11.45
CA GLN A 9 -6.17 31.68 -10.46
C GLN A 9 -6.69 32.90 -9.68
N ASN A 10 -7.46 33.75 -10.38
CA ASN A 10 -8.32 34.84 -9.89
C ASN A 10 -8.07 35.28 -8.43
N ASP A 11 -6.95 35.95 -8.16
CA ASP A 11 -6.63 36.67 -6.91
C ASP A 11 -7.23 36.06 -5.62
N VAL A 12 -6.97 34.77 -5.38
CA VAL A 12 -7.50 34.07 -4.19
C VAL A 12 -6.74 34.55 -2.96
N PHE A 13 -7.43 35.26 -2.07
CA PHE A 13 -6.91 35.67 -0.78
C PHE A 13 -6.75 34.46 0.16
N VAL A 14 -5.53 34.22 0.65
CA VAL A 14 -5.22 33.22 1.68
C VAL A 14 -4.88 33.95 2.97
N PRO A 15 -5.65 33.76 4.07
CA PRO A 15 -5.32 34.34 5.37
C PRO A 15 -3.95 33.87 5.88
N ASN A 16 -3.20 34.76 6.55
CA ASN A 16 -1.83 34.49 6.99
C ASN A 16 -1.72 33.26 7.91
N GLU A 17 -2.74 32.95 8.70
CA GLU A 17 -2.77 31.77 9.57
C GLU A 17 -2.84 30.43 8.82
N ARG A 18 -3.07 30.45 7.50
CA ARG A 18 -3.09 29.27 6.61
C ARG A 18 -1.88 29.21 5.67
N VAL A 19 -0.96 30.17 5.76
CA VAL A 19 0.28 30.18 4.99
C VAL A 19 1.34 29.38 5.75
N PHE A 20 1.82 28.29 5.16
CA PHE A 20 2.79 27.38 5.79
C PHE A 20 4.24 27.54 5.29
N MET A 21 4.43 28.29 4.19
CA MET A 21 5.72 28.63 3.58
C MET A 21 5.52 29.83 2.64
N ASP A 22 6.34 30.86 2.73
CA ASP A 22 6.24 32.12 1.97
C ASP A 22 7.63 32.68 1.62
N GLY A 23 8.16 32.26 0.46
CA GLY A 23 9.47 32.69 -0.03
C GLY A 23 10.66 31.81 0.38
N GLU A 24 10.51 30.86 1.31
CA GLU A 24 11.60 29.96 1.73
C GLU A 24 11.82 28.76 0.78
N TRP A 25 12.12 29.06 -0.49
CA TRP A 25 12.28 28.08 -1.58
C TRP A 25 13.31 26.96 -1.31
N GLN A 26 14.27 27.19 -0.42
CA GLN A 26 15.29 26.21 -0.03
C GLN A 26 14.68 24.96 0.62
N PHE A 27 13.54 25.09 1.31
CA PHE A 27 12.84 23.98 1.97
C PHE A 27 11.85 23.25 1.06
N SER A 28 11.47 23.85 -0.08
CA SER A 28 10.47 23.27 -0.99
C SER A 28 10.86 21.88 -1.48
N ARG A 29 12.16 21.64 -1.75
CA ARG A 29 12.66 20.32 -2.17
C ARG A 29 12.44 19.25 -1.11
N ILE A 30 12.72 19.56 0.15
CA ILE A 30 12.58 18.62 1.27
C ILE A 30 11.10 18.31 1.51
N LEU A 31 10.23 19.32 1.41
CA LEU A 31 8.79 19.16 1.53
C LEU A 31 8.24 18.19 0.47
N VAL A 32 8.61 18.39 -0.80
CA VAL A 32 8.17 17.51 -1.90
C VAL A 32 8.71 16.09 -1.74
N GLN A 33 9.97 15.93 -1.34
CA GLN A 33 10.57 14.61 -1.13
C GLN A 33 9.85 13.83 -0.01
N ARG A 34 9.54 14.49 1.11
CA ARG A 34 8.80 13.86 2.21
C ARG A 34 7.38 13.49 1.80
N PHE A 35 6.65 14.42 1.18
CA PHE A 35 5.29 14.16 0.69
C PHE A 35 5.27 12.98 -0.30
N ALA A 36 6.16 12.99 -1.30
CA ALA A 36 6.25 11.92 -2.28
C ALA A 36 6.65 10.58 -1.65
N GLY A 37 7.53 10.58 -0.65
CA GLY A 37 7.91 9.38 0.10
C GLY A 37 6.72 8.74 0.80
N TYR A 38 6.01 9.50 1.65
CA TYR A 38 4.83 9.01 2.36
C TYR A 38 3.71 8.56 1.40
N HIS A 39 3.50 9.29 0.29
CA HIS A 39 2.48 8.91 -0.68
C HIS A 39 2.81 7.61 -1.41
N ARG A 40 4.09 7.40 -1.81
CA ARG A 40 4.52 6.14 -2.44
C ARG A 40 4.42 4.96 -1.50
N GLN A 41 4.76 5.16 -0.22
CA GLN A 41 4.62 4.15 0.81
C GLN A 41 3.15 3.75 1.02
N SER A 42 2.23 4.72 0.97
CA SER A 42 0.80 4.49 1.15
C SER A 42 0.22 3.49 0.14
N TYR A 43 0.84 3.33 -1.04
CA TYR A 43 0.44 2.31 -2.01
C TYR A 43 0.57 0.88 -1.49
N GLY A 44 1.53 0.62 -0.60
CA GLY A 44 1.67 -0.70 0.02
C GLY A 44 0.50 -1.08 0.93
N GLY A 45 -0.37 -0.14 1.32
CA GLY A 45 -1.63 -0.44 1.98
C GLY A 45 -2.82 -0.38 1.02
N CYS A 46 -3.04 0.77 0.38
CA CYS A 46 -4.29 1.01 -0.36
C CYS A 46 -4.42 0.18 -1.64
N LYS A 47 -3.31 -0.16 -2.31
CA LYS A 47 -3.36 -1.00 -3.53
C LYS A 47 -3.41 -2.48 -3.19
N VAL A 48 -2.79 -2.89 -2.08
CA VAL A 48 -2.86 -4.27 -1.59
C VAL A 48 -4.28 -4.65 -1.22
N GLY A 49 -4.99 -3.79 -0.48
CA GLY A 49 -6.39 -4.06 -0.12
C GLY A 49 -7.31 -4.18 -1.34
N VAL A 50 -7.07 -3.36 -2.39
CA VAL A 50 -7.79 -3.52 -3.67
C VAL A 50 -7.41 -4.82 -4.37
N GLY A 51 -6.14 -5.22 -4.31
CA GLY A 51 -5.66 -6.50 -4.83
C GLY A 51 -6.36 -7.71 -4.20
N ASP A 52 -6.55 -7.70 -2.87
CA ASP A 52 -7.22 -8.79 -2.15
C ASP A 52 -8.68 -8.96 -2.61
N VAL A 53 -9.39 -7.85 -2.79
CA VAL A 53 -10.78 -7.87 -3.30
C VAL A 53 -10.82 -8.43 -4.73
N LEU A 54 -9.89 -8.04 -5.60
CA LEU A 54 -9.83 -8.53 -6.98
C LEU A 54 -9.47 -10.01 -7.06
N ILE A 55 -8.52 -10.48 -6.25
CA ILE A 55 -8.14 -11.90 -6.18
C ILE A 55 -9.32 -12.73 -5.68
N GLY A 56 -10.03 -12.26 -4.66
CA GLY A 56 -11.25 -12.89 -4.15
C GLY A 56 -12.35 -12.97 -5.23
N ALA A 57 -12.60 -11.87 -5.93
CA ALA A 57 -13.58 -11.83 -7.02
C ALA A 57 -13.21 -12.79 -8.17
N ALA A 58 -11.92 -12.86 -8.53
CA ALA A 58 -11.43 -13.79 -9.54
C ALA A 58 -11.61 -15.26 -9.11
N ALA A 59 -11.35 -15.58 -7.84
CA ALA A 59 -11.59 -16.91 -7.30
C ALA A 59 -13.07 -17.31 -7.43
N THR A 60 -13.99 -16.46 -6.96
CA THR A 60 -15.44 -16.70 -7.08
C THR A 60 -15.90 -16.84 -8.53
N ALA A 61 -15.39 -16.00 -9.44
CA ALA A 61 -15.73 -16.09 -10.86
C ALA A 61 -15.29 -17.44 -11.48
N THR A 62 -14.13 -17.96 -11.08
CA THR A 62 -13.64 -19.25 -11.59
C THR A 62 -14.42 -20.44 -11.03
N GLU A 63 -14.98 -20.32 -9.82
CA GLU A 63 -15.88 -21.31 -9.24
C GLU A 63 -17.21 -21.36 -10.00
N TYR A 64 -17.80 -20.20 -10.29
CA TYR A 64 -19.05 -20.11 -11.07
C TYR A 64 -18.87 -20.59 -12.51
N ALA A 65 -17.70 -20.37 -13.10
CA ALA A 65 -17.35 -20.91 -14.41
C ALA A 65 -16.99 -22.41 -14.40
N GLY A 66 -16.89 -23.05 -13.23
CA GLY A 66 -16.55 -24.47 -13.10
C GLY A 66 -15.09 -24.83 -13.43
N VAL A 67 -14.21 -23.84 -13.60
CA VAL A 67 -12.80 -24.02 -14.01
C VAL A 67 -11.79 -23.83 -12.88
N ALA A 68 -12.25 -23.60 -11.65
CA ALA A 68 -11.40 -23.35 -10.48
C ALA A 68 -10.32 -24.42 -10.23
N LYS A 69 -10.57 -25.68 -10.63
CA LYS A 69 -9.60 -26.79 -10.46
C LYS A 69 -8.48 -26.80 -11.49
N ALA A 70 -8.61 -26.05 -12.59
CA ALA A 70 -7.58 -26.03 -13.63
C ALA A 70 -6.25 -25.51 -13.07
N SER A 71 -5.16 -26.25 -13.31
CA SER A 71 -3.83 -25.97 -12.74
C SER A 71 -3.33 -24.56 -13.06
N HIS A 72 -3.59 -24.08 -14.27
CA HIS A 72 -3.21 -22.74 -14.71
C HIS A 72 -4.04 -21.62 -14.06
N VAL A 73 -5.28 -21.89 -13.65
CA VAL A 73 -6.13 -20.93 -12.92
C VAL A 73 -5.62 -20.78 -11.50
N ARG A 74 -5.41 -21.89 -10.79
CA ARG A 74 -4.85 -21.90 -9.44
C ARG A 74 -3.49 -21.22 -9.37
N ARG A 75 -2.59 -21.53 -10.31
CA ARG A 75 -1.26 -20.91 -10.38
C ARG A 75 -1.37 -19.38 -10.53
N LYS A 76 -2.28 -18.88 -11.36
CA LYS A 76 -2.47 -17.42 -11.55
C LYS A 76 -3.02 -16.74 -10.30
N LEU A 77 -3.94 -17.38 -9.59
CA LEU A 77 -4.47 -16.86 -8.33
C LEU A 77 -3.38 -16.84 -7.24
N SER A 78 -2.59 -17.92 -7.12
CA SER A 78 -1.45 -17.98 -6.19
C SER A 78 -0.37 -16.94 -6.52
N GLU A 79 -0.08 -16.72 -7.81
CA GLU A 79 0.83 -15.65 -8.25
C GLU A 79 0.30 -14.26 -7.88
N GLY A 80 -1.01 -14.04 -8.06
CA GLY A 80 -1.67 -12.80 -7.65
C GLY A 80 -1.48 -12.51 -6.16
N VAL A 81 -1.67 -13.51 -5.30
CA VAL A 81 -1.42 -13.41 -3.86
C VAL A 81 0.05 -13.11 -3.57
N HIS A 82 0.97 -13.82 -4.20
CA HIS A 82 2.41 -13.65 -3.99
C HIS A 82 2.87 -12.22 -4.31
N LEU A 83 2.41 -11.66 -5.43
CA LEU A 83 2.73 -10.29 -5.83
C LEU A 83 2.07 -9.28 -4.88
N ASN A 84 0.83 -9.53 -4.43
CA ASN A 84 0.13 -8.64 -3.51
C ASN A 84 0.81 -8.55 -2.14
N GLU A 85 1.25 -9.69 -1.60
CA GLU A 85 1.99 -9.74 -0.34
C GLU A 85 3.40 -9.13 -0.46
N THR A 86 4.05 -9.22 -1.63
CA THR A 86 5.32 -8.54 -1.89
C THR A 86 5.15 -7.02 -1.79
N LEU A 87 4.09 -6.46 -2.38
CA LEU A 87 3.77 -5.03 -2.29
C LEU A 87 3.47 -4.59 -0.85
N TYR A 88 2.77 -5.43 -0.09
CA TYR A 88 2.48 -5.17 1.31
C TYR A 88 3.76 -5.13 2.15
N ALA A 89 4.64 -6.12 1.96
CA ALA A 89 5.93 -6.18 2.63
C ALA A 89 6.81 -4.95 2.31
N CYS A 90 6.83 -4.49 1.06
CA CYS A 90 7.54 -3.26 0.68
C CYS A 90 6.95 -2.02 1.38
N GLY A 91 5.62 -1.92 1.48
CA GLY A 91 4.94 -0.82 2.18
C GLY A 91 5.30 -0.77 3.66
N LEU A 92 5.25 -1.92 4.34
CA LEU A 92 5.65 -2.05 5.73
C LEU A 92 7.15 -1.78 5.94
N GLY A 93 8.01 -2.27 5.06
CA GLY A 93 9.46 -1.99 5.11
C GLY A 93 9.75 -0.49 5.08
N GLY A 94 9.08 0.24 4.18
CA GLY A 94 9.16 1.69 4.11
C GLY A 94 8.76 2.39 5.41
N THR A 95 7.75 1.89 6.14
CA THR A 95 7.32 2.50 7.42
C THR A 95 8.44 2.63 8.44
N GLY A 96 9.34 1.64 8.51
CA GLY A 96 10.39 1.60 9.52
C GLY A 96 11.55 2.55 9.23
N ASP A 97 11.68 2.99 7.99
CA ASP A 97 12.82 3.78 7.52
C ASP A 97 12.47 5.27 7.33
N HIS A 98 11.19 5.64 7.19
CA HIS A 98 10.78 7.03 6.96
C HIS A 98 10.86 7.96 8.20
N ASP A 99 10.83 7.41 9.42
CA ASP A 99 10.94 8.18 10.67
C ASP A 99 12.38 8.34 11.17
N ARG A 100 13.38 7.81 10.46
CA ARG A 100 14.77 8.04 10.83
C ARG A 100 15.27 9.34 10.20
N PRO A 101 15.86 10.26 11.00
CA PRO A 101 16.84 11.20 10.46
C PRO A 101 17.86 10.42 9.63
N VAL A 102 18.56 11.06 8.69
CA VAL A 102 19.63 10.45 7.90
C VAL A 102 20.87 10.12 8.77
N GLU A 103 20.68 9.61 9.99
CA GLU A 103 21.70 9.00 10.84
C GLU A 103 21.14 7.84 11.67
N ARG A 104 21.85 6.70 11.53
CA ARG A 104 21.93 5.49 12.36
C ARG A 104 20.65 4.71 12.73
N SER A 105 20.68 3.47 12.23
CA SER A 105 19.80 2.34 12.48
C SER A 105 19.65 1.95 13.96
N GLY A 106 18.41 1.83 14.42
CA GLY A 106 18.05 1.21 15.70
C GLY A 106 16.58 0.78 15.69
N SER A 107 16.34 -0.46 15.25
CA SER A 107 15.03 -1.09 15.09
C SER A 107 14.38 -1.46 16.44
N LYS A 108 13.05 -1.60 16.40
CA LYS A 108 12.09 -2.19 17.37
C LYS A 108 11.17 -1.13 18.00
N ARG A 109 9.88 -1.14 17.61
CA ARG A 109 8.74 -1.02 18.58
C ARG A 109 7.31 -1.19 18.02
N ASN A 110 7.01 -1.14 16.71
CA ASN A 110 5.61 -1.02 16.27
C ASN A 110 5.04 -2.10 15.30
N ALA A 111 5.61 -3.30 15.24
CA ALA A 111 5.07 -4.39 14.39
C ALA A 111 3.74 -5.01 14.88
N GLY A 112 3.28 -4.69 16.10
CA GLY A 112 2.17 -5.40 16.75
C GLY A 112 0.75 -5.00 16.31
N LYS A 113 0.55 -3.81 15.71
CA LYS A 113 -0.81 -3.28 15.44
C LYS A 113 -1.32 -3.50 14.00
N THR A 114 -0.44 -3.73 13.04
CA THR A 114 -0.78 -4.02 11.63
C THR A 114 -1.13 -5.50 11.36
N PHE A 115 -0.82 -6.40 12.30
CA PHE A 115 -1.12 -7.85 12.18
C PHE A 115 -2.62 -8.20 12.29
N GLY A 116 -3.46 -7.28 12.80
CA GLY A 116 -4.87 -7.53 13.06
C GLY A 116 -5.73 -7.62 11.79
N GLN A 117 -5.43 -6.81 10.76
CA GLN A 117 -6.21 -6.77 9.52
C GLN A 117 -5.85 -7.92 8.55
N HIS A 118 -4.63 -8.44 8.60
CA HIS A 118 -4.21 -9.61 7.79
C HIS A 118 -4.78 -10.94 8.29
N ARG A 119 -5.37 -11.03 9.49
CA ARG A 119 -5.93 -12.30 9.99
C ARG A 119 -7.17 -12.75 9.19
N VAL A 120 -7.85 -11.84 8.50
CA VAL A 120 -9.02 -12.19 7.66
C VAL A 120 -8.56 -12.70 6.28
N ALA A 121 -7.56 -12.08 5.66
CA ALA A 121 -6.96 -12.55 4.41
C ALA A 121 -6.16 -13.86 4.60
N GLY A 122 -5.39 -13.98 5.68
CA GLY A 122 -4.59 -15.16 6.01
C GLY A 122 -5.44 -16.42 6.27
N LYS A 123 -6.66 -16.29 6.80
CA LYS A 123 -7.57 -17.42 6.98
C LYS A 123 -8.06 -18.01 5.65
N ASN A 124 -8.28 -17.16 4.65
CA ASN A 124 -8.64 -17.62 3.30
C ASN A 124 -7.43 -18.20 2.57
N ILE A 125 -6.23 -17.67 2.81
CA ILE A 125 -4.94 -18.20 2.29
C ILE A 125 -4.62 -19.60 2.83
N VAL A 126 -4.77 -19.84 4.14
CA VAL A 126 -4.51 -21.17 4.73
C VAL A 126 -5.52 -22.18 4.24
N ASN A 127 -6.77 -21.76 4.02
CA ASN A 127 -7.79 -22.63 3.43
C ASN A 127 -7.50 -22.94 1.95
N TYR A 128 -7.01 -21.97 1.17
CA TYR A 128 -6.62 -22.20 -0.23
C TYR A 128 -5.36 -23.08 -0.35
N SER A 129 -4.36 -22.91 0.53
CA SER A 129 -3.17 -23.77 0.59
C SER A 129 -3.45 -25.17 1.15
N ARG A 130 -4.38 -25.34 2.09
CA ARG A 130 -4.84 -26.69 2.50
C ARG A 130 -5.56 -27.41 1.37
N ASN A 131 -6.44 -26.70 0.65
CA ASN A 131 -7.07 -27.24 -0.56
C ASN A 131 -6.05 -27.52 -1.68
N PHE A 132 -4.91 -26.81 -1.69
CA PHE A 132 -3.80 -27.09 -2.60
C PHE A 132 -3.13 -28.43 -2.26
N GLU A 133 -2.81 -28.71 -0.99
CA GLU A 133 -2.22 -29.99 -0.56
C GLU A 133 -3.16 -31.18 -0.77
N GLU A 134 -4.45 -31.06 -0.48
CA GLU A 134 -5.44 -32.15 -0.68
C GLU A 134 -5.68 -32.49 -2.17
N SER A 135 -5.43 -31.54 -3.07
CA SER A 135 -5.64 -31.72 -4.52
C SER A 135 -4.43 -32.24 -5.30
N VAL A 136 -3.26 -32.36 -4.65
CA VAL A 136 -2.05 -32.94 -5.26
C VAL A 136 -1.95 -34.44 -4.95
N THR A 137 -2.68 -34.91 -3.94
CA THR A 137 -2.73 -36.31 -3.50
C THR A 137 -3.93 -37.11 -4.04
N THR A 138 -4.75 -36.55 -4.93
CA THR A 138 -5.84 -37.25 -5.64
C THR A 138 -5.71 -37.08 -7.14
#